data_AF-A0AB37KMR4-F1
#
_entry.id   AF-A0AB37KMR4-F1
#
_cell.length_a   1.000
_cell.length_b   1.000
_cell.length_c   1.000
_cell.angle_alpha   90.00
_cell.angle_beta   90.00
_cell.angle_gamma   90.00
#
_symmetry.space_group_name_H-M   'P 1'
#
loop_
_entity.id
_entity.type
_entity.pdbx_description
1 polymer ?
#
loop_
_entity_poly.entity_id
_entity_poly.type
_entity_poly.pdbx_seq_one_letter_code
_entity_poly.pdbx_strand_id
1 'polypeptide(L)'
;MKKAMIDVAYEQLSTKKKPVTFIKLWEEICQIMGFTQAQEEDNIAQFYSDLSLDDRFVCVGENKWDLRERHTYNEVVVDTSEILIDEDEDDTDSHEDDIPPLKTTEEDY
;
A
#
# COMPACT_ATOMS: atom_id res chain seq x y z
N MET A 1 -2.22 -10.61 -23.22
CA MET A 1 -2.66 -9.94 -21.98
C MET A 1 -1.52 -9.04 -21.51
N LYS A 2 -1.78 -7.78 -21.15
CA LYS A 2 -0.80 -6.96 -20.44
C LYS A 2 -0.75 -7.50 -19.00
N LYS A 3 0.43 -7.93 -18.53
CA LYS A 3 0.62 -8.29 -17.11
C LYS A 3 0.65 -7.00 -16.28
N ALA A 4 -0.01 -6.99 -15.13
CA ALA A 4 0.06 -5.86 -14.21
C ALA A 4 1.41 -5.86 -13.46
N MET A 5 1.83 -4.71 -12.94
CA MET A 5 3.05 -4.60 -12.12
C MET A 5 3.02 -5.57 -10.92
N ILE A 6 1.85 -5.74 -10.32
CA ILE A 6 1.64 -6.63 -9.18
C ILE A 6 1.80 -8.12 -9.54
N ASP A 7 1.42 -8.52 -10.76
CA ASP A 7 1.59 -9.90 -11.22
C ASP A 7 3.08 -10.23 -11.44
N VAL A 8 3.83 -9.26 -11.98
CA VAL A 8 5.29 -9.39 -12.14
C VAL A 8 5.97 -9.47 -10.77
N ALA A 9 5.52 -8.66 -9.80
CA ALA A 9 6.01 -8.71 -8.43
C ALA A 9 5.79 -10.10 -7.80
N TYR A 10 4.60 -10.68 -8.00
CA TYR A 10 4.28 -12.02 -7.53
C TYR A 10 5.23 -13.07 -8.12
N GLU A 11 5.42 -13.07 -9.45
CA GLU A 11 6.34 -14.01 -10.13
C GLU A 11 7.79 -13.89 -9.62
N GLN A 12 8.27 -12.66 -9.38
CA GLN A 12 9.61 -12.42 -8.83
C GLN A 12 9.75 -13.01 -7.42
N LEU A 13 8.78 -12.77 -6.53
CA LEU A 13 8.81 -13.29 -5.17
C LEU A 13 8.59 -14.81 -5.11
N SER A 14 7.82 -15.39 -6.03
CA SER A 14 7.67 -16.85 -6.16
C SER A 14 9.00 -17.51 -6.58
N THR A 15 9.77 -16.86 -7.46
CA THR A 15 11.03 -17.40 -7.98
C THR A 15 12.15 -17.34 -6.93
N LYS A 16 12.28 -16.22 -6.21
CA LYS A 16 13.39 -15.98 -5.27
C LYS A 16 13.24 -16.71 -3.93
N LYS A 17 12.01 -17.00 -3.50
CA LYS A 17 11.68 -17.66 -2.22
C LYS A 17 12.34 -17.00 -0.99
N LYS A 18 12.57 -15.69 -1.05
CA LYS A 18 13.18 -14.89 0.01
C LYS A 18 12.57 -13.49 0.03
N PRO A 19 12.45 -12.86 1.21
CA PRO A 19 12.00 -11.48 1.32
C PRO A 19 12.94 -10.53 0.59
N VAL A 20 12.37 -9.53 -0.07
CA VAL A 20 13.10 -8.55 -0.88
C VAL A 20 12.66 -7.14 -0.48
N THR A 21 13.60 -6.20 -0.41
CA THR A 21 13.25 -4.80 -0.11
C THR A 21 12.41 -4.22 -1.23
N PHE A 22 11.45 -3.35 -0.88
CA PHE A 22 10.55 -2.70 -1.85
C PHE A 22 11.31 -2.10 -3.06
N ILE A 23 12.36 -1.33 -2.79
CA ILE A 23 13.16 -0.67 -3.85
C ILE A 23 13.76 -1.69 -4.84
N LYS A 24 14.29 -2.81 -4.34
CA LYS A 24 14.86 -3.86 -5.22
C LYS A 24 13.78 -4.56 -6.03
N LEU A 25 12.63 -4.81 -5.41
CA LEU A 25 11.49 -5.39 -6.10
C LEU A 25 10.99 -4.45 -7.20
N TRP A 26 10.92 -3.14 -6.92
CA TRP A 26 10.55 -2.11 -7.88
C TRP A 26 11.52 -2.03 -9.06
N GLU A 27 12.82 -1.95 -8.79
CA GLU A 27 13.87 -1.94 -9.83
C GLU A 27 13.74 -3.13 -10.79
N GLU A 28 13.49 -4.32 -10.27
CA GLU A 28 13.32 -5.53 -11.08
C GLU A 28 12.06 -5.49 -11.93
N ILE A 29 10.95 -4.98 -11.39
CA ILE A 29 9.71 -4.80 -12.15
C ILE A 29 9.91 -3.80 -13.28
N CYS A 30 10.55 -2.65 -13.01
CA CYS A 30 10.89 -1.65 -14.01
C CYS A 30 11.74 -2.25 -15.15
N GLN A 31 12.74 -3.05 -14.80
CA GLN A 31 13.59 -3.75 -15.77
C GLN A 31 12.80 -4.75 -16.62
N ILE A 32 11.91 -5.54 -16.01
CA ILE A 32 11.09 -6.55 -16.73
C ILE A 32 10.05 -5.88 -17.64
N MET A 33 9.46 -4.78 -17.18
CA MET A 33 8.45 -4.03 -17.93
C MET A 33 9.05 -3.07 -18.96
N GLY A 34 10.36 -2.81 -18.89
CA GLY A 34 11.06 -1.90 -19.79
C GLY A 34 10.63 -0.45 -19.62
N PHE A 35 10.39 -0.02 -18.37
CA PHE A 35 10.00 1.36 -18.08
C PHE A 35 11.14 2.34 -18.35
N THR A 36 10.76 3.54 -18.76
CA THR A 36 11.66 4.70 -18.79
C THR A 36 11.68 5.36 -17.42
N GLN A 37 12.75 6.12 -17.11
CA GLN A 37 12.89 6.80 -15.81
C GLN A 37 11.66 7.63 -15.41
N ALA A 38 11.05 8.36 -16.34
CA ALA A 38 9.83 9.11 -16.07
C ALA A 38 8.65 8.21 -15.67
N GLN A 39 8.50 7.05 -16.32
CA GLN A 39 7.48 6.07 -15.95
C GLN A 39 7.80 5.40 -14.62
N GLU A 40 9.08 5.20 -14.28
CA GLU A 40 9.45 4.67 -12.97
C GLU A 40 9.02 5.63 -11.86
N GLU A 41 9.27 6.93 -12.04
CA GLU A 41 8.88 7.96 -11.08
C GLU A 41 7.35 8.10 -10.97
N ASP A 42 6.63 8.03 -12.08
CA ASP A 42 5.16 8.16 -12.10
C ASP A 42 4.44 6.93 -11.52
N ASN A 43 5.01 5.72 -11.67
CA ASN A 43 4.32 4.47 -11.30
C ASN A 43 4.73 3.90 -9.94
N ILE A 44 5.83 4.34 -9.32
CA ILE A 44 6.32 3.78 -8.04
C ILE A 44 5.28 3.90 -6.91
N ALA A 45 4.56 5.01 -6.84
CA ALA A 45 3.54 5.26 -5.81
C ALA A 45 2.31 4.35 -6.01
N GLN A 46 1.89 4.16 -7.27
CA GLN A 46 0.82 3.22 -7.60
C GLN A 46 1.22 1.79 -7.24
N PHE A 47 2.45 1.38 -7.58
CA PHE A 47 2.94 0.06 -7.25
C PHE A 47 2.99 -0.20 -5.74
N TYR A 48 3.44 0.76 -4.93
CA TYR A 48 3.41 0.63 -3.47
C TYR A 48 1.98 0.47 -2.94
N SER A 49 1.04 1.24 -3.47
CA SER A 49 -0.38 1.15 -3.11
C SER A 49 -0.95 -0.22 -3.45
N ASP A 50 -0.72 -0.71 -4.67
CA ASP A 50 -1.17 -2.03 -5.11
C ASP A 50 -0.54 -3.15 -4.26
N LEU A 51 0.76 -3.05 -3.97
CA LEU A 51 1.49 -4.03 -3.16
C LEU A 51 0.99 -4.09 -1.71
N SER A 52 0.64 -2.95 -1.12
CA SER A 52 0.16 -2.86 0.26
C SER A 52 -1.30 -3.28 0.42
N LEU A 53 -2.13 -3.13 -0.63
CA LEU A 53 -3.53 -3.53 -0.63
C LEU A 53 -3.74 -4.99 -1.03
N ASP A 54 -2.79 -5.61 -1.74
CA ASP A 54 -2.88 -6.98 -2.20
C ASP A 54 -2.56 -7.99 -1.08
N ASP A 55 -3.52 -8.87 -0.79
CA ASP A 55 -3.46 -9.82 0.31
C ASP A 55 -2.43 -10.95 0.11
N ARG A 56 -1.92 -11.14 -1.10
CA ARG A 56 -0.90 -12.16 -1.40
C ARG A 56 0.47 -11.77 -0.85
N PHE A 57 0.68 -10.50 -0.55
CA PHE A 57 1.95 -9.96 -0.08
C PHE A 57 1.90 -9.67 1.41
N VAL A 58 3.07 -9.68 2.04
CA VAL A 58 3.24 -9.27 3.42
C VAL A 58 4.57 -8.57 3.63
N CYS A 59 4.53 -7.48 4.40
CA CYS A 59 5.73 -6.80 4.86
C CYS A 59 6.25 -7.50 6.11
N VAL A 60 7.44 -8.07 6.05
CA VAL A 60 8.07 -8.86 7.12
C VAL A 60 9.05 -8.02 7.98
N GLY A 61 8.97 -6.70 7.86
CA GLY A 61 9.84 -5.74 8.55
C GLY A 61 10.91 -5.12 7.66
N GLU A 62 11.41 -3.94 8.05
CA GLU A 62 12.42 -3.16 7.32
C GLU A 62 12.06 -2.91 5.84
N ASN A 63 10.77 -2.77 5.53
CA ASN A 63 10.25 -2.63 4.16
C ASN A 63 10.66 -3.79 3.22
N LYS A 64 10.83 -4.99 3.79
CA LYS A 64 11.00 -6.24 3.05
C LYS A 64 9.65 -6.89 2.83
N TRP A 65 9.41 -7.31 1.60
CA TRP A 65 8.16 -7.90 1.15
C TRP A 65 8.38 -9.36 0.77
N ASP A 66 7.44 -10.20 1.16
CA ASP A 66 7.40 -11.62 0.84
C ASP A 66 5.96 -12.07 0.52
N LEU A 67 5.79 -13.34 0.11
CA LEU A 67 4.44 -13.89 -0.12
C LEU A 67 3.82 -14.37 1.19
N ARG A 68 2.57 -13.99 1.44
CA ARG A 68 1.80 -14.37 2.63
C ARG A 68 1.75 -15.89 2.82
N GLU A 69 1.68 -16.67 1.75
CA GLU A 69 1.66 -18.14 1.81
C GLU A 69 2.86 -18.77 2.55
N ARG A 70 3.98 -18.04 2.65
CA ARG A 70 5.21 -18.50 3.32
C ARG A 70 5.25 -18.21 4.81
N HIS A 71 4.37 -17.36 5.30
CA HIS A 71 4.36 -16.92 6.68
C HIS A 71 3.17 -17.49 7.42
N THR A 72 3.40 -17.92 8.65
CA THR A 72 2.30 -18.33 9.53
C THR A 72 1.51 -17.12 10.01
N TYR A 73 0.23 -17.30 10.32
CA TYR A 73 -0.64 -16.24 10.84
C TYR A 73 -0.01 -15.49 12.02
N ASN A 74 0.66 -16.20 12.92
CA ASN A 74 1.33 -15.63 14.09
C ASN A 74 2.53 -14.72 13.77
N GLU A 75 3.16 -14.86 12.60
CA GLU A 75 4.32 -14.03 12.21
C GLU A 75 3.93 -12.71 11.56
N VAL A 76 2.67 -12.57 11.13
CA VAL A 76 2.19 -11.45 10.31
C VAL A 76 1.11 -10.61 10.98
N VAL A 77 0.50 -11.14 12.04
CA VAL A 77 -0.48 -10.40 12.84
C VAL A 77 0.25 -9.61 13.90
N VAL A 78 0.16 -8.28 13.80
CA VAL A 78 0.52 -7.39 14.90
C VAL A 78 -0.63 -7.44 15.90
N ASP A 79 -0.36 -7.85 17.13
CA ASP A 79 -1.35 -7.83 18.20
C ASP A 79 -1.67 -6.37 18.55
N THR A 80 -2.81 -5.88 18.06
CA THR A 80 -3.25 -4.50 18.29
C THR A 80 -3.65 -4.24 19.74
N SER A 81 -3.72 -5.27 20.60
CA SER A 81 -3.98 -5.08 22.04
C SER A 81 -2.79 -4.49 22.80
N GLU A 82 -1.58 -4.53 22.23
CA GLU A 82 -0.38 -3.88 22.80
C GLU A 82 -0.27 -2.40 22.41
N ILE A 83 -1.10 -1.92 21.48
CA ILE A 83 -1.20 -0.49 21.16
C ILE A 83 -2.02 0.15 22.29
N LEU A 84 -1.35 0.48 23.40
CA LEU A 84 -1.90 1.34 24.43
C LEU A 84 -2.11 2.72 23.82
N ILE A 85 -3.33 2.99 23.36
CA ILE A 85 -3.80 4.35 23.12
C ILE A 85 -4.03 4.91 24.52
N ASP A 86 -3.14 5.77 25.03
CA ASP A 86 -3.43 6.57 26.21
C ASP A 86 -4.67 7.43 25.87
N GLU A 87 -5.83 7.07 26.39
CA GLU A 87 -7.12 7.76 26.19
C GLU A 87 -7.24 9.05 27.03
N ASP A 88 -6.16 9.55 27.62
CA ASP A 88 -6.16 10.71 28.52
C ASP A 88 -5.37 11.90 27.95
N GLU A 89 -5.80 12.47 26.82
CA GLU A 89 -5.70 13.93 26.55
C GLU A 89 -6.91 14.38 25.73
N ASP A 90 -8.03 14.56 26.45
CA ASP A 90 -9.21 15.33 26.03
C ASP A 90 -8.79 16.80 25.83
N ASP A 91 -8.64 17.23 24.58
CA ASP A 91 -8.72 18.65 24.21
C ASP A 91 -9.64 18.77 22.98
N THR A 92 -10.94 18.61 23.24
CA THR A 92 -12.00 18.89 22.27
C THR A 92 -12.10 20.40 22.05
N ASP A 93 -11.29 20.97 21.17
CA ASP A 93 -11.59 22.29 20.59
C ASP A 93 -12.53 22.10 19.39
N SER A 94 -13.82 22.20 19.69
CA SER A 94 -14.89 22.16 18.69
C SER A 94 -14.88 23.47 17.88
N HIS A 95 -14.15 23.50 16.77
CA HIS A 95 -14.38 24.47 15.71
C HIS A 95 -15.57 24.04 14.85
N GLU A 96 -16.78 24.17 15.39
CA GLU A 96 -18.00 24.32 14.58
C GLU A 96 -18.09 25.77 14.10
N ASP A 97 -17.51 26.12 12.95
CA ASP A 97 -17.88 27.37 12.27
C ASP A 97 -17.82 27.22 10.74
N ASP A 98 -18.98 27.47 10.13
CA ASP A 98 -19.24 27.80 8.73
C ASP A 98 -18.99 26.74 7.64
N ILE A 99 -19.87 25.74 7.57
CA ILE A 99 -20.23 25.12 6.29
C ILE A 99 -21.31 26.00 5.64
N PRO A 100 -21.02 26.77 4.57
CA PRO A 100 -22.04 27.54 3.89
C PRO A 100 -23.06 26.60 3.22
N PRO A 101 -24.36 26.94 3.23
CA PRO A 101 -25.39 26.07 2.67
C PRO A 101 -25.18 25.87 1.18
N LEU A 102 -25.22 24.61 0.74
CA LEU A 102 -25.23 24.24 -0.68
C LEU A 102 -26.45 24.90 -1.35
N LYS A 103 -26.20 25.81 -2.30
CA LYS A 103 -27.22 26.22 -3.26
C LYS A 103 -27.54 25.03 -4.16
N THR A 104 -28.69 24.41 -3.95
CA THR A 104 -29.32 23.56 -4.94
C THR A 104 -29.74 24.43 -6.12
N THR A 105 -29.08 24.28 -7.27
CA THR A 105 -29.62 24.77 -8.54
C THR A 105 -30.71 23.79 -8.95
N GLU A 106 -31.97 24.12 -8.64
CA GLU A 106 -33.11 23.61 -9.41
C GLU A 106 -32.98 24.18 -10.83
N GLU A 107 -32.59 23.32 -11.76
CA GLU A 107 -32.75 23.57 -13.19
C GLU A 107 -34.25 23.45 -13.51
N ASP A 108 -34.91 24.60 -13.69
CA ASP A 108 -36.23 24.70 -14.33
C ASP A 108 -36.20 23.97 -15.69
N TYR A 109 -37.14 23.05 -15.89
CA TYR A 109 -37.48 22.45 -17.18
C TYR A 109 -38.95 22.73 -17.51
#